data_AF-A0A353VBS1-F1
#
_entry.id   AF-A0A353VBS1-F1
#
_cell.length_a   1.000
_cell.length_b   1.000
_cell.length_c   1.000
_cell.angle_alpha   90.00
_cell.angle_beta   90.00
_cell.angle_gamma   90.00
#
_symmetry.space_group_name_H-M   'P 1'
#
loop_
_entity.id
_entity.type
_entity.pdbx_description
1 polymer ?
#
loop_
_entity_poly.entity_id
_entity_poly.type
_entity_poly.pdbx_seq_one_letter_code
_entity_poly.pdbx_strand_id
1 'polypeptide(L)'
;MTAPVRVTHPFHPLFGQALDVVMHRHNWGEDRVYYRDGHGRLTSLPAGWTSAVPEDAFVAVAAGRSRFRVPDLVDLAALVLRLRS
;
A
#
# COMPACT_ATOMS: atom_id res chain seq x y z
N MET A 1 2.72 -23.28 1.20
CA MET A 1 1.81 -22.12 1.32
C MET A 1 2.63 -20.96 1.85
N THR A 2 2.63 -19.82 1.18
CA THR A 2 3.32 -18.62 1.66
C THR A 2 2.65 -18.16 2.96
N ALA A 3 3.42 -17.69 3.94
CA ALA A 3 2.85 -17.18 5.18
C ALA A 3 1.90 -15.99 4.88
N PRO A 4 0.81 -15.83 5.66
CA PRO A 4 -0.12 -14.74 5.44
C PRO A 4 0.56 -13.39 5.71
N VAL A 5 0.17 -12.36 4.95
CA VAL A 5 0.70 -11.01 5.09
C VAL A 5 -0.29 -10.14 5.85
N ARG A 6 0.19 -9.24 6.70
CA ARG A 6 -0.66 -8.31 7.44
C ARG A 6 -0.83 -7.00 6.69
N VAL A 7 -2.04 -6.45 6.65
CA VAL A 7 -2.25 -5.08 6.14
C VAL A 7 -1.72 -4.06 7.15
N THR A 8 -0.79 -3.22 6.70
CA THR A 8 -0.05 -2.26 7.53
C THR A 8 -0.46 -0.80 7.28
N HIS A 9 -1.20 -0.51 6.21
CA HIS A 9 -1.65 0.86 5.93
C HIS A 9 -2.83 1.27 6.83
N PRO A 10 -2.70 2.32 7.68
CA PRO A 10 -3.66 2.64 8.74
C PRO A 10 -5.01 3.15 8.22
N PHE A 11 -5.05 3.70 7.01
CA PHE A 11 -6.30 4.16 6.37
C PHE A 11 -6.99 3.10 5.52
N HIS A 12 -6.44 1.88 5.46
CA HIS A 12 -7.07 0.80 4.71
C HIS A 12 -8.14 0.11 5.58
N PRO A 13 -9.34 -0.21 5.07
CA PRO A 13 -10.40 -0.85 5.87
C PRO A 13 -10.01 -2.19 6.52
N LEU A 14 -9.08 -2.92 5.89
CA LEU A 14 -8.57 -4.19 6.38
C LEU A 14 -7.34 -4.05 7.28
N PHE A 15 -7.02 -2.85 7.77
CA PHE A 15 -5.84 -2.60 8.59
C PHE A 15 -5.74 -3.61 9.75
N GLY A 16 -4.55 -4.18 9.93
CA GLY A 16 -4.28 -5.18 10.95
C GLY A 16 -4.76 -6.59 10.60
N GLN A 17 -5.51 -6.83 9.53
CA GLN A 17 -5.93 -8.17 9.13
C GLN A 17 -4.82 -8.92 8.41
N ALA A 18 -4.84 -10.26 8.53
CA ALA A 18 -3.93 -11.16 7.81
C ALA A 18 -4.62 -11.67 6.52
N LEU A 19 -3.89 -11.66 5.41
CA LEU A 19 -4.37 -12.05 4.09
C LEU A 19 -3.53 -13.20 3.54
N ASP A 20 -4.19 -14.22 3.02
CA ASP A 20 -3.53 -15.29 2.30
C ASP A 20 -3.16 -14.83 0.88
N VAL A 21 -1.87 -14.68 0.64
CA VAL A 21 -1.35 -14.22 -0.65
C VAL A 21 -1.44 -15.34 -1.67
N VAL A 22 -2.16 -15.07 -2.75
CA VAL A 22 -2.21 -15.93 -3.94
C VAL A 22 -0.99 -15.69 -4.81
N MET A 23 -0.59 -14.42 -4.96
CA MET A 23 0.46 -14.03 -5.89
C MET A 23 1.03 -12.65 -5.58
N HIS A 24 2.29 -12.44 -5.91
CA HIS A 24 2.99 -11.15 -5.79
C HIS A 24 3.56 -10.79 -7.15
N ARG A 25 3.17 -9.63 -7.71
CA ARG A 25 3.60 -9.18 -9.04
C ARG A 25 3.73 -7.67 -9.12
N HIS A 26 4.66 -7.24 -9.95
CA HIS A 26 4.78 -5.86 -10.39
C HIS A 26 3.81 -5.59 -11.54
N ASN A 27 2.82 -4.72 -11.32
CA ASN A 27 1.80 -4.36 -12.30
C ASN A 27 1.51 -2.85 -12.24
N TRP A 28 1.32 -2.23 -13.41
CA TRP A 28 1.04 -0.79 -13.53
C TRP A 28 2.08 0.13 -12.86
N GLY A 29 3.35 -0.28 -12.86
CA GLY A 29 4.44 0.47 -12.23
C GLY A 29 4.50 0.35 -10.71
N GLU A 30 3.67 -0.48 -10.09
CA GLU A 30 3.65 -0.69 -8.65
C GLU A 30 3.79 -2.18 -8.32
N ASP A 31 4.46 -2.47 -7.21
CA ASP A 31 4.53 -3.81 -6.66
C ASP A 31 3.25 -4.17 -5.88
N ARG A 32 2.63 -5.32 -6.17
CA ARG A 32 1.28 -5.64 -5.68
C ARG A 32 1.15 -7.08 -5.18
N VAL A 33 0.44 -7.24 -4.08
CA VAL A 33 0.01 -8.55 -3.56
C VAL A 33 -1.44 -8.82 -3.91
N TYR A 34 -1.72 -10.03 -4.37
CA TYR A 34 -3.04 -10.51 -4.75
C TYR A 34 -3.55 -11.50 -3.71
N TYR A 35 -4.82 -11.36 -3.32
CA TYR A 35 -5.50 -12.21 -2.34
C TYR A 35 -6.96 -12.44 -2.76
N ARG A 36 -7.62 -13.41 -2.13
CA ARG A 36 -9.06 -13.62 -2.28
C ARG A 36 -9.80 -12.89 -1.16
N ASP A 37 -10.79 -12.09 -1.52
CA ASP A 37 -11.65 -11.41 -0.53
C ASP A 37 -12.66 -12.39 0.12
N GLY A 38 -13.50 -11.88 1.03
CA GLY A 38 -14.54 -12.66 1.70
C GLY A 38 -15.62 -13.22 0.76
N HIS A 39 -15.66 -12.79 -0.50
CA HIS A 39 -16.53 -13.31 -1.56
C HIS A 39 -15.77 -14.22 -2.55
N GLY A 40 -14.50 -14.54 -2.26
CA GLY A 40 -13.64 -15.38 -3.09
C GLY A 40 -13.08 -14.69 -4.34
N ARG A 41 -13.35 -13.39 -4.55
CA ARG A 41 -12.89 -12.64 -5.72
C ARG A 41 -11.39 -12.35 -5.59
N LEU A 42 -10.68 -12.46 -6.71
CA LEU A 42 -9.27 -12.08 -6.76
C LEU A 42 -9.16 -10.56 -6.79
N THR A 43 -8.52 -10.00 -5.77
CA THR A 43 -8.28 -8.56 -5.60
C THR A 43 -6.80 -8.32 -5.25
N SER A 44 -6.36 -7.06 -5.19
CA SER A 44 -4.97 -6.71 -4.90
C SER A 44 -4.80 -5.47 -4.05
N LEU A 45 -3.68 -5.40 -3.34
CA LEU A 45 -3.20 -4.22 -2.63
C LEU A 45 -1.76 -3.90 -3.07
N PRO A 46 -1.34 -2.63 -2.97
CA PRO A 46 0.09 -2.30 -3.00
C PRO A 46 0.85 -3.14 -1.99
N ALA A 47 1.98 -3.73 -2.39
CA ALA A 47 2.81 -4.54 -1.48
C ALA A 47 3.24 -3.71 -0.27
N GLY A 48 3.59 -2.42 -0.48
CA GLY A 48 3.94 -1.46 0.57
C GLY A 48 2.82 -1.13 1.57
N TRP A 49 1.59 -1.60 1.35
CA TRP A 49 0.50 -1.51 2.32
C TRP A 49 0.36 -2.79 3.16
N THR A 50 1.30 -3.71 3.02
CA THR A 50 1.31 -5.00 3.72
C THR A 50 2.69 -5.31 4.29
N SER A 51 2.78 -6.33 5.14
CA SER A 51 4.04 -6.86 5.64
C SER A 51 4.80 -7.72 4.61
N ALA A 52 4.37 -7.74 3.33
CA ALA A 52 5.03 -8.50 2.27
C ALA A 52 6.39 -7.89 1.87
N VAL A 53 6.55 -6.59 2.10
CA VAL A 53 7.80 -5.85 1.89
C VAL A 53 8.17 -5.10 3.18
N PRO A 54 9.46 -4.79 3.38
CA PRO A 54 9.88 -3.95 4.50
C PRO A 54 9.16 -2.60 4.50
N GLU A 55 8.94 -2.05 5.70
CA GLU A 55 8.38 -0.71 5.85
C GLU A 55 9.31 0.33 5.20
N ASP A 56 8.72 1.31 4.53
CA ASP A 56 9.47 2.40 3.93
C ASP A 56 10.21 3.22 5.01
N ALA A 57 11.49 3.53 4.77
CA ALA A 57 12.35 4.18 5.76
C ALA A 57 11.81 5.53 6.26
N PHE A 58 11.12 6.30 5.40
CA PHE A 58 10.49 7.53 5.83
C PHE A 58 9.34 7.26 6.80
N VAL A 59 8.49 6.27 6.50
CA VAL A 59 7.37 5.88 7.36
C VAL A 59 7.88 5.43 8.73
N ALA A 60 8.93 4.60 8.75
CA ALA A 60 9.57 4.13 9.97
C ALA A 60 10.10 5.29 10.84
N VAL A 61 10.82 6.24 10.24
CA VAL A 61 11.34 7.44 10.95
C VAL A 61 10.23 8.39 11.39
N ALA A 62 9.18 8.51 10.58
CA ALA A 62 8.03 9.34 10.90
C ALA A 62 7.30 8.82 12.14
N ALA A 63 7.29 7.50 12.37
CA ALA A 63 6.70 6.86 13.55
C ALA A 63 5.25 7.34 13.80
N GLY A 64 4.45 7.40 12.73
CA GLY A 64 3.07 7.89 12.78
C GLY A 64 2.88 9.41 12.82
N ARG A 65 3.95 10.20 12.93
CA ARG A 65 3.89 11.68 12.98
C ARG A 65 3.69 12.32 11.61
N SER A 66 4.10 11.62 10.55
CA SER A 66 3.86 12.04 9.16
C SER A 66 3.57 10.83 8.29
N ARG A 67 2.57 10.94 7.41
CA ARG A 67 2.17 9.86 6.50
C ARG A 67 2.61 10.07 5.06
N PHE A 68 3.01 11.29 4.72
CA PHE A 68 3.43 11.70 3.38
C PHE A 68 4.76 12.42 3.46
N ARG A 69 5.61 12.23 2.45
CA ARG A 69 6.82 13.03 2.31
C ARG A 69 6.42 14.41 1.81
N VAL A 70 7.09 15.44 2.30
CA VAL A 70 6.85 16.82 1.84
C VAL A 70 7.00 16.94 0.31
N PRO A 71 8.03 16.34 -0.33
CA PRO A 71 8.13 16.33 -1.80
C PRO A 71 6.89 15.77 -2.49
N ASP A 72 6.38 14.62 -2.04
CA ASP A 72 5.19 13.99 -2.64
C ASP A 72 3.96 14.91 -2.57
N LEU A 73 3.80 15.66 -1.47
CA LEU A 73 2.70 16.63 -1.32
C LEU A 73 2.85 17.84 -2.24
N VAL A 74 4.09 18.31 -2.44
CA VAL A 74 4.40 19.39 -3.39
C VAL A 74 4.12 18.95 -4.82
N ASP A 75 4.56 17.74 -5.18
CA ASP A 75 4.32 17.15 -6.50
C ASP A 75 2.82 16.93 -6.75
N LEU A 76 2.08 16.46 -5.73
CA LEU A 76 0.64 16.32 -5.80
C LEU A 76 -0.06 17.67 -6.02
N ALA A 77 0.34 18.71 -5.29
CA ALA A 77 -0.22 20.05 -5.46
C ALA A 77 0.03 20.59 -6.87
N ALA A 78 1.24 20.40 -7.42
CA ALA A 78 1.58 20.77 -8.78
C ALA A 78 0.74 19.99 -9.82
N LEU A 79 0.56 18.68 -9.61
CA LEU A 79 -0.29 17.85 -10.47
C LEU A 79 -1.75 18.35 -10.47
N VAL A 80 -2.32 18.61 -9.30
CA VAL A 80 -3.70 19.11 -9.17
C VAL A 80 -3.87 20.47 -9.87
N LEU A 81 -2.90 21.38 -9.76
CA LEU A 81 -2.95 22.66 -10.46
C LEU A 81 -2.98 22.48 -11.99
N ARG A 82 -2.18 21.57 -12.55
CA ARG A 82 -2.18 21.28 -14.00
C ARG A 82 -3.47 20.64 -14.50
N LEU A 83 -4.14 19.84 -13.66
CA LEU A 83 -5.40 19.18 -14.05
C LEU A 83 -6.62 20.11 -13.98
N ARG A 84 -6.47 21.29 -13.38
CA ARG A 84 -7.54 22.29 -13.23
C ARG A 84 -7.53 23.38 -14.31
N SER A 85 -6.47 23.44 -15.12
CA SER A 85 -6.34 24.33 -16.29
C SER A 85 -6.84 23.66 -17.55
#